data_AF-A0A2J6QBU4-F1
#
_entry.id   AF-A0A2J6QBU4-F1
#
_cell.length_a   1.000
_cell.length_b   1.000
_cell.length_c   1.000
_cell.angle_alpha   90.00
_cell.angle_beta   90.00
_cell.angle_gamma   90.00
#
_symmetry.space_group_name_H-M   'P 1'
#
loop_
_entity.id
_entity.type
_entity.pdbx_description
1 polymer ?
#
loop_
_entity_poly.entity_id
_entity_poly.type
_entity_poly.pdbx_seq_one_letter_code
_entity_poly.pdbx_strand_id
1 'polypeptide(L)' 'MSDPGASALFAGVDGRKPAGGHVLAHASTTRLLLRKGRGEERVAKIVDSPDCPEREATYIITGGGINDPDKA' A
#
# COMPACT_ATOMS: atom_id res chain seq x y z
N MET A 1 15.53 25.19 2.83
CA MET A 1 16.29 24.01 2.36
C MET A 1 15.63 22.79 2.97
N SER A 2 14.95 21.99 2.15
CA SER A 2 14.23 20.80 2.58
C SER A 2 15.26 19.71 2.92
N ASP A 3 15.56 19.51 4.19
CA ASP A 3 16.43 18.42 4.63
C ASP A 3 15.72 17.08 4.39
N PRO A 4 16.25 16.19 3.51
CA PRO A 4 15.67 14.88 3.26
C PRO A 4 15.66 13.99 4.52
N GLY A 5 16.53 14.26 5.49
CA GLY A 5 16.68 13.48 6.73
C GLY A 5 15.48 13.58 7.67
N ALA A 6 14.92 14.78 7.84
CA ALA A 6 13.73 14.98 8.67
C ALA A 6 12.50 14.20 8.15
N SER A 7 12.40 13.99 6.84
CA SER A 7 11.31 13.22 6.24
C SER A 7 11.35 11.72 6.53
N ALA A 8 12.53 11.17 6.88
CA ALA A 8 12.69 9.77 7.25
C ALA A 8 12.25 9.49 8.70
N LEU A 9 12.34 10.49 9.58
CA LEU A 9 11.95 10.37 11.00
C LEU A 9 10.43 10.21 11.20
N PHE A 10 9.61 10.64 10.23
CA PHE A 10 8.13 10.53 10.28
C PHE A 10 7.58 9.46 9.34
N ALA A 11 8.43 8.59 8.78
CA ALA A 11 7.97 7.53 7.91
C ALA A 11 7.31 6.44 8.78
N GLY A 12 5.98 6.45 8.86
CA GLY A 12 5.19 5.45 9.60
C GLY A 12 5.48 4.02 9.16
N VAL A 13 5.16 3.07 10.04
CA VAL A 13 5.25 1.58 10.07
C VAL A 13 6.06 0.83 9.00
N ASP A 14 6.07 1.23 7.72
CA ASP A 14 6.88 0.63 6.65
C ASP A 14 8.09 1.48 6.22
N GLY A 15 8.28 2.67 6.80
CA GLY A 15 9.44 3.55 6.54
C GLY A 15 9.58 4.07 5.10
N ARG A 16 8.67 3.66 4.20
CA ARG A 16 8.75 3.86 2.76
C ARG A 16 7.64 4.80 2.29
N LYS A 17 8.03 5.91 1.67
CA LYS A 17 7.11 6.84 0.99
C LYS A 17 7.09 6.50 -0.51
N PRO A 18 5.93 6.50 -1.19
CA PRO A 18 5.89 6.33 -2.63
C PRO A 18 6.69 7.41 -3.36
N ALA A 19 7.36 7.04 -4.45
CA ALA A 19 8.00 7.99 -5.34
C ALA A 19 6.96 8.89 -6.04
N GLY A 20 7.38 10.06 -6.53
CA GLY A 20 6.52 11.00 -7.26
C GLY A 20 5.76 12.01 -6.39
N GLY A 21 5.78 11.86 -5.06
CA GLY A 21 5.29 12.88 -4.12
C GLY A 21 3.85 13.34 -4.38
N HIS A 22 3.60 14.64 -4.23
CA HIS A 22 2.26 15.22 -4.39
C HIS A 22 1.71 15.13 -5.81
N VAL A 23 2.57 15.19 -6.84
CA VAL A 23 2.13 15.11 -8.23
C VAL A 23 1.44 13.77 -8.50
N LEU A 24 2.11 12.66 -8.14
CA LEU A 24 1.54 11.34 -8.32
C LEU A 24 0.35 11.08 -7.38
N ALA A 25 0.42 11.61 -6.16
CA ALA A 25 -0.68 11.51 -5.19
C ALA A 25 -1.97 12.16 -5.69
N HIS A 26 -1.86 13.35 -6.31
CA HIS A 26 -3.03 14.08 -6.83
C HIS A 26 -3.56 13.49 -8.14
N ALA A 27 -2.67 13.00 -9.01
CA ALA A 27 -3.05 12.43 -10.30
C ALA A 27 -3.73 11.05 -10.18
N SER A 28 -3.46 10.30 -9.11
CA SER A 28 -4.00 8.95 -8.90
C SER A 28 -5.34 9.01 -8.19
N THR A 29 -6.39 8.43 -8.79
CA THR A 29 -7.74 8.41 -8.19
C THR A 29 -7.88 7.42 -7.04
N THR A 30 -7.15 6.29 -7.08
CA THR A 30 -7.15 5.28 -6.03
C THR A 30 -5.73 4.79 -5.78
N ARG A 31 -5.33 4.73 -4.51
CA ARG A 31 -3.98 4.32 -4.12
C ARG A 31 -4.02 3.18 -3.12
N LEU A 32 -3.25 2.12 -3.41
CA LEU A 32 -3.13 0.93 -2.57
C LEU A 32 -1.71 0.80 -2.01
N LEU A 33 -1.61 0.51 -0.72
CA LEU A 33 -0.38 0.03 -0.08
C LEU A 33 -0.42 -1.49 -0.02
N LEU A 34 0.56 -2.15 -0.64
CA LEU A 34 0.70 -3.60 -0.63
C LEU A 34 1.81 -3.98 0.35
N ARG A 35 1.49 -4.84 1.32
CA ARG A 35 2.47 -5.35 2.30
C ARG A 35 2.41 -6.88 2.38
N LYS A 36 3.52 -7.50 2.79
CA LYS A 36 3.57 -8.94 3.05
C LYS A 36 2.81 -9.24 4.35
N GLY A 37 1.93 -10.24 4.33
CA GLY A 37 1.23 -10.76 5.49
C GLY A 37 1.98 -11.92 6.13
N ARG A 38 1.27 -12.76 6.90
CA ARG A 38 1.85 -13.97 7.51
C ARG A 38 1.87 -15.09 6.47
N GLY A 39 2.99 -15.80 6.35
CA GLY A 39 3.12 -16.90 5.38
C GLY A 39 2.92 -16.43 3.94
N GLU A 40 1.96 -17.04 3.25
CA GLU A 40 1.62 -16.73 1.85
C GLU A 40 0.66 -15.55 1.69
N GLU A 41 0.08 -15.06 2.79
CA GLU A 41 -0.81 -13.91 2.76
C GLU A 41 -0.09 -12.61 2.37
N ARG A 42 -0.87 -11.73 1.77
CA ARG A 42 -0.53 -10.35 1.42
C ARG A 42 -1.71 -9.48 1.84
N VAL A 43 -1.43 -8.23 2.17
CA VAL A 43 -2.46 -7.28 2.56
C VAL A 43 -2.41 -6.09 1.62
N ALA A 44 -3.56 -5.73 1.06
CA ALA A 44 -3.78 -4.51 0.32
C ALA A 44 -4.58 -3.53 1.18
N LYS A 45 -4.00 -2.37 1.50
CA LYS A 45 -4.67 -1.28 2.18
C LYS A 45 -5.05 -0.19 1.19
N ILE A 46 -6.30 0.24 1.19
CA ILE A 46 -6.70 1.49 0.53
C ILE A 46 -6.13 2.64 1.36
N VAL A 47 -5.22 3.40 0.77
CA VAL A 47 -4.62 4.60 1.38
C VAL A 47 -5.46 5.82 1.05
N ASP A 48 -6.02 5.87 -0.15
CA ASP A 48 -6.77 7.03 -0.65
C ASP A 48 -7.68 6.60 -1.80
N SER A 49 -8.94 7.04 -1.77
CA SER A 49 -9.94 6.81 -2.81
C SER A 49 -11.15 7.74 -2.56
N PRO A 50 -11.76 8.31 -3.61
CA PRO A 50 -12.99 9.11 -3.44
C PRO A 50 -14.21 8.25 -3.08
N ASP A 51 -14.28 7.00 -3.57
CA ASP A 51 -15.48 6.17 -3.51
C ASP A 51 -15.43 5.08 -2.42
N CYS A 52 -14.25 4.85 -1.83
CA CYS A 52 -14.04 3.77 -0.87
C CYS A 52 -13.36 4.30 0.39
N PRO A 53 -13.86 3.96 1.60
CA PRO A 53 -13.17 4.29 2.84
C PRO A 53 -11.86 3.51 2.96
N GLU A 54 -10.92 4.03 3.74
CA GLU A 54 -9.69 3.31 4.11
C GLU A 54 -10.04 1.95 4.73
N ARG A 55 -9.62 0.86 4.08
CA ARG A 55 -9.81 -0.53 4.53
C ARG A 55 -8.65 -1.41 4.06
N GLU A 56 -8.52 -2.57 4.69
CA GLU A 56 -7.57 -3.61 4.30
C GLU A 56 -8.30 -4.84 3.78
N ALA A 57 -7.67 -5.55 2.83
CA ALA A 57 -8.09 -6.86 2.35
C ALA A 57 -6.89 -7.80 2.25
N THR A 58 -7.09 -9.06 2.63
CA THR A 58 -6.07 -10.11 2.54
C THR A 58 -6.22 -10.88 1.23
N TYR A 59 -5.10 -11.17 0.58
CA TYR A 59 -5.02 -11.97 -0.64
C TYR A 59 -3.78 -12.88 -0.62
N ILE A 60 -3.73 -13.87 -1.49
CA ILE A 60 -2.54 -14.71 -1.70
C ILE A 60 -2.07 -14.63 -3.15
N ILE A 61 -0.84 -15.06 -3.41
CA ILE A 61 -0.27 -15.18 -4.76
C ILE A 61 0.03 -16.66 -5.00
N THR A 62 -0.65 -17.25 -5.98
CA THR A 62 -0.51 -18.64 -6.40
C THR A 62 0.19 -18.74 -7.76
N GLY A 63 0.42 -19.95 -8.26
CA GLY A 63 0.89 -20.16 -9.64
C GLY A 63 -0.06 -19.60 -10.72
N GLY A 64 -1.36 -19.44 -10.39
CA GLY A 64 -2.37 -18.81 -11.26
C GLY A 64 -2.53 -17.31 -11.06
N GLY A 65 -1.75 -16.68 -10.16
CA GLY A 65 -1.86 -15.26 -9.83
C GLY A 65 -2.58 -14.99 -8.49
N ILE A 66 -3.25 -13.84 -8.40
CA ILE A 66 -3.93 -13.37 -7.18
C ILE A 66 -5.18 -14.21 -6.90
N ASN A 67 -5.34 -14.69 -5.68
CA ASN A 67 -6.50 -15.46 -5.25
C ASN A 67 -6.94 -15.10 -3.82
N ASP A 68 -8.16 -15.51 -3.46
CA ASP A 68 -8.68 -15.41 -2.11
C ASP A 68 -7.92 -16.40 -1.19
N PRO A 69 -7.60 -16.03 0.07
CA PRO A 69 -6.92 -16.94 1.00
C PRO A 69 -7.69 -18.24 1.25
N ASP A 70 -9.03 -18.19 1.23
CA ASP A 70 -9.90 -19.33 1.51
C ASP A 70 -10.14 -20.25 0.29
N LYS A 71 -9.67 -19.84 -0.90
CA LYS A 71 -9.81 -20.60 -2.17
C LYS A 71 -8.46 -21.11 -2.68
N ALA A 72 -7.48 -21.20 -1.79
CA ALA A 72 -6.15 -21.73 -2.05
C ALA A 72 -6.15 -23.25 -2.24
#